data_AF-A0A422NHT8-F1
#
_entry.id   AF-A0A422NHT8-F1
#
_cell.length_a   1.000
_cell.length_b   1.000
_cell.length_c   1.000
_cell.angle_alpha   90.00
_cell.angle_beta   90.00
_cell.angle_gamma   90.00
#
_symmetry.space_group_name_H-M   'P 1'
#
loop_
_entity.id
_entity.type
_entity.pdbx_description
1 polymer ?
#
loop_
_entity_poly.entity_id
_entity_poly.type
_entity_poly.pdbx_seq_one_letter_code
_entity_poly.pdbx_strand_id
1 'polypeptide(L)'
;MSSEKAALALKRVVLGALAIFCGLAFGTLQSLDAVKLFSYLRANAHLRQILESCLVVNSVFFLSLWAASFLFSYMWDFGGGIVWGASGGGGGGNAVAARNGISLAGRVWSSVFDLMWVLPVYALTQALGVRWYSALYTEAYAEKRRRASSLGAQREASEYGKDGEMNSPLAPQGADGTFSFRTVVLSASEIIFKALVTGVYALLAAVVAAVVPSPVGNCLAFVMNSWLYAFYVFDYRLSTQYVFDRRSRRHTRVALTSVLRFFERHWAYFLGFGATQSVITAALRTSWLASSWFSTASVTSVLFGAHIVLSVEATPSPRAPFSVLMFTPFFALCGVALRTIRNAMR
;
A
#
# COMPACT_ATOMS: atom_id res chain seq x y z
N MET A 1 17.77 26.28 40.91
CA MET A 1 16.77 26.71 39.92
C MET A 1 17.13 26.39 38.44
N SER A 2 18.40 26.42 38.00
CA SER A 2 18.74 26.08 36.59
C SER A 2 18.70 24.55 36.31
N SER A 3 19.39 23.75 37.14
CA SER A 3 19.50 22.28 36.98
C SER A 3 18.16 21.56 36.89
N GLU A 4 17.19 21.93 37.74
CA GLU A 4 15.86 21.30 37.78
C GLU A 4 15.04 21.52 36.50
N LYS A 5 15.14 22.73 35.90
CA LYS A 5 14.52 23.02 34.59
C LYS A 5 15.17 22.20 33.47
N ALA A 6 16.48 22.04 33.50
CA ALA A 6 17.22 21.20 32.55
C ALA A 6 16.86 19.72 32.69
N ALA A 7 16.77 19.19 33.91
CA ALA A 7 16.34 17.82 34.18
C ALA A 7 14.90 17.56 33.70
N LEU A 8 13.99 18.51 33.92
CA LEU A 8 12.60 18.39 33.48
C LEU A 8 12.46 18.50 31.94
N ALA A 9 13.28 19.33 31.28
CA ALA A 9 13.37 19.38 29.83
C ALA A 9 13.92 18.06 29.25
N LEU A 10 15.02 17.54 29.80
CA LEU A 10 15.60 16.26 29.41
C LEU A 10 14.59 15.11 29.58
N LYS A 11 13.87 15.05 30.71
CA LYS A 11 12.81 14.05 30.95
C LYS A 11 11.71 14.12 29.88
N ARG A 12 11.29 15.32 29.46
CA ARG A 12 10.31 15.47 28.35
C ARG A 12 10.86 15.00 27.01
N VAL A 13 12.12 15.30 26.70
CA VAL A 13 12.78 14.83 25.46
C VAL A 13 12.89 13.31 25.44
N VAL A 14 13.36 12.69 26.53
CA VAL A 14 13.49 11.23 26.65
C VAL A 14 12.13 10.53 26.55
N LEU A 15 11.09 11.03 27.24
CA LEU A 15 9.73 10.49 27.12
C LEU A 15 9.15 10.65 25.71
N GLY A 16 9.43 11.78 25.05
CA GLY A 16 9.01 12.01 23.66
C GLY A 16 9.70 11.06 22.68
N ALA A 17 11.01 10.88 22.81
CA ALA A 17 11.80 9.93 22.00
C ALA A 17 11.35 8.48 22.24
N LEU A 18 11.10 8.09 23.50
CA LEU A 18 10.56 6.78 23.85
C LEU A 18 9.17 6.55 23.22
N ALA A 19 8.27 7.54 23.27
CA ALA A 19 6.96 7.44 22.64
C ALA A 19 7.04 7.28 21.10
N ILE A 20 7.98 7.98 20.45
CA ILE A 20 8.24 7.82 19.00
C ILE A 20 8.79 6.42 18.71
N PHE A 21 9.80 5.96 19.46
CA PHE A 21 10.38 4.63 19.28
C PHE A 21 9.35 3.51 19.52
N CYS A 22 8.59 3.56 20.61
CA CYS A 22 7.54 2.61 20.91
C CYS A 22 6.45 2.62 19.83
N GLY A 23 6.03 3.80 19.36
CA GLY A 23 5.07 3.91 18.25
C GLY A 23 5.58 3.22 16.98
N LEU A 24 6.82 3.53 16.57
CA LEU A 24 7.45 2.94 15.40
C LEU A 24 7.61 1.43 15.53
N ALA A 25 8.18 0.94 16.64
CA ALA A 25 8.37 -0.47 16.91
C ALA A 25 7.04 -1.24 16.94
N PHE A 26 6.01 -0.69 17.59
CA PHE A 26 4.69 -1.29 17.64
C PHE A 26 4.01 -1.32 16.25
N GLY A 27 4.21 -0.28 15.44
CA GLY A 27 3.82 -0.25 14.03
C GLY A 27 4.48 -1.37 13.22
N THR A 28 5.81 -1.52 13.31
CA THR A 28 6.55 -2.59 12.61
C THR A 28 6.16 -3.98 13.07
N LEU A 29 5.88 -4.17 14.36
CA LEU A 29 5.47 -5.47 14.92
C LEU A 29 4.06 -5.85 14.45
N GLN A 30 3.13 -4.89 14.38
CA GLN A 30 1.77 -5.17 13.91
C GLN A 30 1.67 -5.41 12.40
N SER A 31 2.56 -4.83 11.57
CA SER A 31 2.61 -5.18 10.14
C SER A 31 3.29 -6.53 9.87
N LEU A 32 4.20 -6.99 10.75
CA LEU A 32 4.87 -8.30 10.65
C LEU A 32 4.17 -9.44 11.41
N ASP A 33 2.96 -9.23 11.92
CA ASP A 33 2.22 -10.23 12.72
C ASP A 33 1.61 -11.35 11.85
N ALA A 34 2.48 -12.18 11.28
CA ALA A 34 2.10 -13.33 10.47
C ALA A 34 1.21 -14.33 11.24
N VAL A 35 1.38 -14.44 12.56
CA VAL A 35 0.57 -15.33 13.41
C VAL A 35 -0.90 -14.90 13.41
N LYS A 36 -1.18 -13.60 13.56
CA LYS A 36 -2.55 -13.08 13.39
C LYS A 36 -3.05 -13.27 11.97
N LEU A 37 -2.24 -12.99 10.95
CA LEU A 37 -2.64 -13.19 9.55
C LEU A 37 -3.09 -14.64 9.30
N PHE A 38 -2.28 -15.63 9.66
CA PHE A 38 -2.62 -17.05 9.52
C PHE A 38 -3.82 -17.46 10.40
N SER A 39 -3.98 -16.88 11.60
CA SER A 39 -5.18 -17.08 12.43
C SER A 39 -6.47 -16.62 11.73
N TYR A 40 -6.44 -15.50 11.01
CA TYR A 40 -7.58 -15.03 10.23
C TYR A 40 -7.85 -15.92 9.00
N LEU A 41 -6.82 -16.29 8.24
CA LEU A 41 -6.93 -17.16 7.05
C LEU A 41 -7.34 -18.60 7.39
N ARG A 42 -7.03 -19.08 8.59
CA ARG A 42 -7.48 -20.41 9.06
C ARG A 42 -8.94 -20.41 9.49
N ALA A 43 -9.44 -19.31 10.06
CA ALA A 43 -10.81 -19.22 10.56
C ALA A 43 -11.84 -18.92 9.47
N ASN A 44 -11.49 -18.07 8.49
CA ASN A 44 -12.41 -17.67 7.42
C ASN A 44 -11.92 -18.20 6.06
N ALA A 45 -12.57 -19.24 5.55
CA ALA A 45 -12.24 -19.86 4.26
C ALA A 45 -12.45 -18.90 3.07
N HIS A 46 -13.45 -18.02 3.12
CA HIS A 46 -13.70 -17.02 2.07
C HIS A 46 -12.59 -15.97 2.04
N LEU A 47 -12.15 -15.48 3.22
CA LEU A 47 -10.98 -14.60 3.34
C LEU A 47 -9.72 -15.24 2.74
N ARG A 48 -9.49 -16.53 3.02
CA ARG A 48 -8.38 -17.29 2.46
C ARG A 48 -8.46 -17.39 0.94
N GLN A 49 -9.62 -17.75 0.39
CA GLN A 49 -9.83 -17.87 -1.06
C GLN A 49 -9.60 -16.54 -1.80
N ILE A 50 -9.97 -15.40 -1.20
CA ILE A 50 -9.69 -14.06 -1.78
C ILE A 50 -8.17 -13.79 -1.80
N LEU A 51 -7.46 -14.09 -0.70
CA LEU A 51 -6.01 -13.88 -0.65
C LEU A 51 -5.24 -14.84 -1.57
N GLU A 52 -5.67 -16.10 -1.68
CA GLU A 52 -5.16 -17.09 -2.63
C GLU A 52 -5.38 -16.62 -4.08
N SER A 53 -6.57 -16.08 -4.40
CA SER A 53 -6.85 -15.52 -5.73
C SER A 53 -5.94 -14.34 -6.07
N CYS A 54 -5.73 -13.44 -5.10
CA CYS A 54 -4.79 -12.32 -5.22
C CYS A 54 -3.35 -12.81 -5.42
N LEU A 55 -2.93 -13.84 -4.67
CA LEU A 55 -1.62 -14.45 -4.80
C LEU A 55 -1.43 -15.08 -6.19
N VAL A 56 -2.36 -15.93 -6.64
CA VAL A 56 -2.27 -16.61 -7.95
C VAL A 56 -2.15 -15.60 -9.09
N VAL A 57 -2.99 -14.58 -9.15
CA VAL A 57 -2.97 -13.60 -10.25
C VAL A 57 -1.67 -12.78 -10.24
N ASN A 58 -1.20 -12.33 -9.07
CA ASN A 58 0.07 -11.60 -8.98
C ASN A 58 1.28 -12.52 -9.26
N SER A 59 1.24 -13.80 -8.86
CA SER A 59 2.29 -14.78 -9.16
C SER A 59 2.37 -15.12 -10.65
N VAL A 60 1.23 -15.29 -11.33
CA VAL A 60 1.20 -15.48 -12.79
C VAL A 60 1.76 -14.24 -13.50
N PHE A 61 1.39 -13.04 -13.05
CA PHE A 61 1.94 -11.80 -13.61
C PHE A 61 3.45 -11.68 -13.37
N PHE A 62 3.92 -11.93 -12.14
CA PHE A 62 5.35 -11.98 -11.78
C PHE A 62 6.14 -12.95 -12.66
N LEU A 63 5.68 -14.20 -12.76
CA LEU A 63 6.35 -15.26 -13.51
C LEU A 63 6.35 -14.96 -15.02
N SER A 64 5.29 -14.35 -15.56
CA SER A 64 5.26 -13.94 -16.96
C SER A 64 6.29 -12.84 -17.28
N LEU A 65 6.50 -11.88 -16.38
CA LEU A 65 7.54 -10.85 -16.52
C LEU A 65 8.94 -11.42 -16.38
N TRP A 66 9.14 -12.36 -15.45
CA TRP A 66 10.42 -13.03 -15.26
C TRP A 66 10.78 -13.90 -16.48
N ALA A 67 9.83 -14.69 -16.99
CA ALA A 67 10.00 -15.50 -18.20
C ALA A 67 10.24 -14.61 -19.44
N ALA A 68 9.50 -13.52 -19.62
CA ALA A 68 9.74 -12.56 -20.70
C ALA A 68 11.14 -11.95 -20.62
N SER A 69 11.60 -11.55 -19.42
CA SER A 69 12.95 -11.03 -19.21
C SER A 69 14.04 -12.04 -19.57
N PHE A 70 13.85 -13.33 -19.24
CA PHE A 70 14.79 -14.39 -19.57
C PHE A 70 14.83 -14.65 -21.10
N LEU A 71 13.66 -14.74 -21.73
CA LEU A 71 13.53 -14.91 -23.18
C LEU A 71 14.15 -13.74 -23.95
N PHE A 72 13.90 -12.49 -23.54
CA PHE A 72 14.47 -11.31 -24.19
C PHE A 72 15.99 -11.22 -24.02
N SER A 73 16.55 -11.61 -22.87
CA SER A 73 18.02 -11.71 -22.71
C SER A 73 18.57 -12.71 -23.72
N TYR A 74 18.04 -13.94 -23.73
CA TYR A 74 18.51 -14.99 -24.65
C TYR A 74 18.38 -14.58 -26.11
N MET A 75 17.29 -13.92 -26.51
CA MET A 75 17.11 -13.41 -27.88
C MET A 75 18.14 -12.35 -28.25
N TRP A 76 18.47 -11.42 -27.35
CA TRP A 76 19.48 -10.39 -27.65
C TRP A 76 20.92 -10.91 -27.57
N ASP A 77 21.22 -11.83 -26.67
CA ASP A 77 22.51 -12.50 -26.59
C ASP A 77 22.76 -13.37 -27.84
N PHE A 78 21.75 -14.12 -28.29
CA PHE A 78 21.81 -14.91 -29.54
C PHE A 78 21.91 -14.03 -30.78
N GLY A 79 21.07 -12.99 -30.90
CA GLY A 79 21.12 -12.03 -32.01
C GLY A 79 22.46 -11.29 -32.08
N GLY A 80 23.00 -10.89 -30.92
CA GLY A 80 24.34 -10.31 -30.81
C GLY A 80 25.44 -11.30 -31.19
N GLY A 81 25.33 -12.57 -30.78
CA GLY A 81 26.25 -13.64 -31.18
C GLY A 81 26.30 -13.88 -32.69
N ILE A 82 25.14 -13.87 -33.37
CA ILE A 82 25.08 -13.99 -34.83
C ILE A 82 25.70 -12.78 -35.52
N VAL A 83 25.33 -11.55 -35.10
CA VAL A 83 25.89 -10.32 -35.69
C VAL A 83 27.41 -10.25 -35.47
N TRP A 84 27.91 -10.71 -34.32
CA TRP A 84 29.34 -10.80 -34.05
C TRP A 84 30.02 -11.85 -34.94
N GLY A 85 29.47 -13.07 -35.01
CA GLY A 85 29.99 -14.17 -35.84
C GLY A 85 30.03 -13.83 -37.32
N ALA A 86 29.04 -13.07 -37.82
CA ALA A 86 29.01 -12.56 -39.19
C ALA A 86 29.97 -11.39 -39.46
N SER A 87 30.46 -10.70 -38.42
CA SER A 87 31.34 -9.53 -38.53
C SER A 87 32.83 -9.81 -38.29
N GLY A 88 33.22 -11.08 -38.19
CA GLY A 88 34.56 -11.57 -37.82
C GLY A 88 35.72 -11.25 -38.78
N GLY A 89 35.62 -10.20 -39.60
CA GLY A 89 36.65 -9.78 -40.57
C GLY A 89 36.97 -8.29 -40.63
N GLY A 90 36.35 -7.42 -39.81
CA GLY A 90 36.49 -5.96 -40.02
C GLY A 90 36.43 -5.07 -38.78
N GLY A 91 37.60 -4.65 -38.28
CA GLY A 91 37.85 -3.39 -37.56
C GLY A 91 37.09 -3.17 -36.23
N GLY A 92 37.82 -3.12 -35.11
CA GLY A 92 37.24 -3.00 -33.76
C GLY A 92 36.28 -1.82 -33.50
N GLY A 93 36.32 -0.75 -34.32
CA GLY A 93 35.36 0.35 -34.24
C GLY A 93 33.93 -0.05 -34.63
N ASN A 94 33.76 -0.91 -35.65
CA ASN A 94 32.44 -1.35 -36.12
C ASN A 94 31.75 -2.27 -35.10
N ALA A 95 32.52 -3.11 -34.40
CA ALA A 95 32.00 -3.98 -33.34
C ALA A 95 31.42 -3.18 -32.16
N VAL A 96 32.03 -2.05 -31.80
CA VAL A 96 31.51 -1.17 -30.73
C VAL A 96 30.22 -0.49 -31.17
N ALA A 97 30.15 0.01 -32.42
CA ALA A 97 28.93 0.60 -32.97
C ALA A 97 27.77 -0.42 -33.03
N ALA A 98 28.04 -1.65 -33.49
CA ALA A 98 27.05 -2.73 -33.54
C ALA A 98 26.54 -3.12 -32.14
N ARG A 99 27.45 -3.30 -31.16
CA ARG A 99 27.09 -3.59 -29.76
C ARG A 99 26.22 -2.48 -29.15
N ASN A 100 26.57 -1.22 -29.41
CA ASN A 100 25.78 -0.08 -28.94
C ASN A 100 24.38 -0.07 -29.60
N GLY A 101 24.29 -0.34 -30.90
CA GLY A 101 23.02 -0.45 -31.65
C GLY A 101 22.10 -1.55 -31.10
N ILE A 102 22.63 -2.76 -30.88
CA ILE A 102 21.87 -3.88 -30.29
C ILE A 102 21.40 -3.51 -28.87
N SER A 103 22.26 -2.89 -28.05
CA SER A 103 21.89 -2.43 -26.70
C SER A 103 20.79 -1.35 -26.70
N LEU A 104 20.72 -0.54 -27.76
CA LEU A 104 19.71 0.50 -27.93
C LEU A 104 18.39 -0.12 -28.39
N ALA A 105 18.43 -1.01 -29.39
CA ALA A 105 17.27 -1.75 -29.86
C ALA A 105 16.60 -2.55 -28.73
N GLY A 106 17.38 -3.25 -27.90
CA GLY A 106 16.87 -3.98 -26.74
C GLY A 106 16.22 -3.08 -25.68
N ARG A 107 16.78 -1.89 -25.41
CA ARG A 107 16.17 -0.89 -24.51
C ARG A 107 14.86 -0.31 -25.06
N VAL A 108 14.82 0.01 -26.35
CA VAL A 108 13.60 0.51 -27.02
C VAL A 108 12.52 -0.57 -27.02
N TRP A 109 12.86 -1.81 -27.41
CA TRP A 109 11.93 -2.95 -27.37
C TRP A 109 11.35 -3.19 -25.98
N SER A 110 12.19 -3.20 -24.94
CA SER A 110 11.74 -3.37 -23.56
C SER A 110 10.78 -2.26 -23.13
N SER A 111 11.06 -1.02 -23.54
CA SER A 111 10.20 0.14 -23.24
C SER A 111 8.85 0.08 -23.96
N VAL A 112 8.82 -0.39 -25.20
CA VAL A 112 7.57 -0.61 -25.98
C VAL A 112 6.76 -1.76 -25.39
N PHE A 113 7.40 -2.87 -25.01
CA PHE A 113 6.76 -3.99 -24.33
C PHE A 113 6.16 -3.57 -22.98
N ASP A 114 6.90 -2.82 -22.17
CA ASP A 114 6.43 -2.30 -20.90
C ASP A 114 5.20 -1.39 -21.07
N LEU A 115 5.22 -0.49 -22.08
CA LEU A 115 4.14 0.46 -22.32
C LEU A 115 2.89 -0.19 -22.94
N MET A 116 3.06 -1.07 -23.94
CA MET A 116 1.94 -1.65 -24.70
C MET A 116 1.34 -2.90 -24.05
N TRP A 117 2.10 -3.64 -23.25
CA TRP A 117 1.66 -4.92 -22.68
C TRP A 117 1.66 -4.91 -21.15
N VAL A 118 2.82 -4.62 -20.53
CA VAL A 118 2.96 -4.74 -19.07
C VAL A 118 2.09 -3.73 -18.33
N LEU A 119 2.05 -2.47 -18.78
CA LEU A 119 1.28 -1.41 -18.14
C LEU A 119 -0.25 -1.65 -18.22
N PRO A 120 -0.86 -2.01 -19.37
CA PRO A 120 -2.28 -2.40 -19.42
C PRO A 120 -2.62 -3.63 -18.55
N VAL A 121 -1.78 -4.67 -18.57
CA VAL A 121 -2.00 -5.87 -17.74
C VAL A 121 -1.91 -5.52 -16.25
N TYR A 122 -0.91 -4.72 -15.86
CA TYR A 122 -0.78 -4.21 -14.48
C TYR A 122 -1.97 -3.34 -14.07
N ALA A 123 -2.46 -2.45 -14.94
CA ALA A 123 -3.65 -1.65 -14.66
C ALA A 123 -4.89 -2.54 -14.41
N LEU A 124 -5.03 -3.64 -15.18
CA LEU A 124 -6.09 -4.62 -14.98
C LEU A 124 -5.93 -5.39 -13.65
N THR A 125 -4.71 -5.84 -13.30
CA THR A 125 -4.48 -6.51 -12.01
C THR A 125 -4.76 -5.59 -10.82
N GLN A 126 -4.46 -4.30 -10.93
CA GLN A 126 -4.76 -3.32 -9.88
C GLN A 126 -6.26 -2.99 -9.79
N ALA A 127 -6.99 -2.95 -10.91
CA ALA A 127 -8.43 -2.78 -10.91
C ALA A 127 -9.17 -3.97 -10.25
N LEU A 128 -8.72 -5.21 -10.52
CA LEU A 128 -9.18 -6.41 -9.81
C LEU A 128 -8.75 -6.35 -8.33
N GLY A 129 -7.53 -5.92 -8.07
CA GLY A 129 -6.95 -5.69 -6.74
C GLY A 129 -7.87 -4.90 -5.82
N VAL A 130 -8.38 -3.73 -6.25
CA VAL A 130 -9.27 -2.91 -5.41
C VAL A 130 -10.53 -3.65 -4.95
N ARG A 131 -11.08 -4.57 -5.77
CA ARG A 131 -12.21 -5.42 -5.35
C ARG A 131 -11.77 -6.43 -4.29
N TRP A 132 -10.66 -7.13 -4.50
CA TRP A 132 -10.12 -8.07 -3.51
C TRP A 132 -9.72 -7.38 -2.21
N TYR A 133 -9.09 -6.21 -2.26
CA TYR A 133 -8.68 -5.42 -1.08
C TYR A 133 -9.86 -4.93 -0.25
N SER A 134 -10.95 -4.49 -0.91
CA SER A 134 -12.20 -4.16 -0.22
C SER A 134 -12.83 -5.39 0.44
N ALA A 135 -12.89 -6.51 -0.28
CA ALA A 135 -13.44 -7.77 0.23
C ALA A 135 -12.63 -8.35 1.41
N LEU A 136 -11.29 -8.34 1.31
CA LEU A 136 -10.37 -8.75 2.38
C LEU A 136 -10.61 -7.95 3.66
N TYR A 137 -10.73 -6.63 3.56
CA TYR A 137 -11.04 -5.80 4.71
C TYR A 137 -12.40 -6.14 5.32
N THR A 138 -13.46 -6.22 4.51
CA THR A 138 -14.83 -6.47 5.02
C THR A 138 -14.96 -7.83 5.69
N GLU A 139 -14.35 -8.87 5.13
CA GLU A 139 -14.34 -10.22 5.71
C GLU A 139 -13.50 -10.32 6.98
N ALA A 140 -12.31 -9.70 6.99
CA ALA A 140 -11.47 -9.66 8.19
C ALA A 140 -12.14 -8.85 9.32
N TYR A 141 -12.83 -7.75 9.00
CA TYR A 141 -13.58 -6.97 9.97
C TYR A 141 -14.82 -7.72 10.50
N ALA A 142 -15.56 -8.42 9.62
CA ALA A 142 -16.66 -9.28 10.04
C ALA A 142 -16.18 -10.41 10.96
N GLU A 143 -15.04 -11.02 10.65
CA GLU A 143 -14.41 -12.06 11.46
C GLU A 143 -13.91 -11.53 12.81
N LYS A 144 -13.30 -10.34 12.86
CA LYS A 144 -12.97 -9.66 14.12
C LYS A 144 -14.20 -9.45 14.99
N ARG A 145 -15.31 -9.01 14.38
CA ARG A 145 -16.59 -8.81 15.09
C ARG A 145 -17.15 -10.14 15.60
N ARG A 146 -17.11 -11.21 14.81
CA ARG A 146 -17.50 -12.57 15.25
C ARG A 146 -16.71 -13.02 16.47
N ARG A 147 -15.38 -12.87 16.46
CA ARG A 147 -14.49 -13.19 17.60
C ARG A 147 -14.79 -12.35 18.84
N ALA A 148 -15.01 -11.05 18.68
CA ALA A 148 -15.38 -10.17 19.79
C ALA A 148 -16.73 -10.56 20.40
N SER A 149 -17.73 -10.88 19.55
CA SER A 149 -19.04 -11.37 20.00
C SER A 149 -18.97 -12.75 20.66
N SER A 150 -18.13 -13.68 20.18
CA SER A 150 -17.97 -14.99 20.83
C SER A 150 -17.28 -14.87 22.20
N LEU A 151 -16.29 -13.99 22.34
CA LEU A 151 -15.67 -13.68 23.64
C LEU A 151 -16.62 -12.96 24.59
N GLY A 152 -17.47 -12.08 24.07
CA GLY A 152 -18.58 -11.46 24.82
C GLY A 152 -19.57 -12.52 25.32
N ALA A 153 -20.10 -13.35 24.43
CA ALA A 153 -21.03 -14.42 24.75
C ALA A 153 -20.43 -15.50 25.66
N GLN A 154 -19.12 -15.76 25.59
CA GLN A 154 -18.44 -16.70 26.50
C GLN A 154 -18.22 -16.08 27.90
N ARG A 155 -18.00 -14.77 27.98
CA ARG A 155 -17.94 -14.03 29.24
C ARG A 155 -19.33 -13.93 29.88
N GLU A 156 -20.34 -13.60 29.09
CA GLU A 156 -21.74 -13.65 29.48
C GLU A 156 -22.12 -15.07 29.91
N ALA A 157 -21.83 -16.14 29.16
CA ALA A 157 -22.12 -17.52 29.58
C ALA A 157 -21.40 -17.95 30.88
N SER A 158 -20.30 -17.32 31.25
CA SER A 158 -19.65 -17.51 32.57
C SER A 158 -20.31 -16.73 33.70
N GLU A 159 -21.16 -15.76 33.39
CA GLU A 159 -21.90 -14.86 34.29
C GLU A 159 -23.41 -15.21 34.31
N TYR A 160 -23.88 -15.92 33.27
CA TYR A 160 -25.27 -16.21 32.92
C TYR A 160 -25.69 -17.63 33.33
N GLY A 161 -25.42 -17.95 34.60
CA GLY A 161 -26.28 -18.88 35.35
C GLY A 161 -27.63 -18.25 35.75
N LYS A 162 -27.87 -16.99 35.30
CA LYS A 162 -29.04 -16.11 35.46
C LYS A 162 -28.97 -15.00 34.39
N ASP A 163 -30.03 -14.58 33.70
CA ASP A 163 -31.39 -15.10 33.53
C ASP A 163 -31.81 -14.80 32.07
N GLY A 164 -32.40 -15.78 31.37
CA GLY A 164 -32.45 -15.87 29.89
C GLY A 164 -33.28 -14.82 29.13
N GLU A 165 -32.77 -14.31 28.00
CA GLU A 165 -33.54 -14.08 26.76
C GLU A 165 -32.68 -13.79 25.50
N MET A 166 -33.23 -14.13 24.32
CA MET A 166 -32.53 -14.16 23.03
C MET A 166 -32.66 -12.84 22.25
N ASN A 167 -31.57 -12.34 21.66
CA ASN A 167 -31.64 -11.29 20.61
C ASN A 167 -30.64 -11.52 19.47
N SER A 168 -31.17 -11.79 18.27
CA SER A 168 -30.39 -12.07 17.05
C SER A 168 -29.88 -10.78 16.38
N PRO A 169 -28.56 -10.64 16.11
CA PRO A 169 -28.04 -9.52 15.33
C PRO A 169 -28.14 -9.76 13.81
N LEU A 170 -28.36 -8.66 13.08
CA LEU A 170 -28.57 -8.58 11.62
C LEU A 170 -27.65 -9.47 10.76
N ALA A 171 -28.24 -10.00 9.69
CA ALA A 171 -27.56 -10.72 8.63
C ALA A 171 -26.42 -9.91 7.99
N PRO A 172 -25.32 -10.56 7.55
CA PRO A 172 -24.33 -9.91 6.69
C PRO A 172 -24.99 -9.56 5.35
N GLN A 173 -24.83 -8.31 4.89
CA GLN A 173 -25.19 -7.95 3.51
C GLN A 173 -24.22 -8.66 2.57
N GLY A 174 -24.68 -9.76 1.98
CA GLY A 174 -23.98 -10.52 0.95
C GLY A 174 -23.69 -9.67 -0.28
N ALA A 175 -22.64 -10.05 -1.02
CA ALA A 175 -22.07 -9.28 -2.12
C ALA A 175 -22.86 -9.40 -3.45
N ASP A 176 -24.19 -9.40 -3.41
CA ASP A 176 -25.06 -9.51 -4.59
C ASP A 176 -25.24 -8.13 -5.26
N GLY A 177 -24.14 -7.63 -5.81
CA GLY A 177 -24.10 -6.39 -6.57
C GLY A 177 -24.42 -6.62 -8.05
N THR A 178 -25.64 -6.29 -8.47
CA THR A 178 -26.00 -6.20 -9.90
C THR A 178 -25.04 -5.26 -10.65
N PHE A 179 -24.54 -5.73 -11.79
CA PHE A 179 -23.40 -5.10 -12.50
C PHE A 179 -23.83 -3.85 -13.28
N SER A 180 -24.16 -2.77 -12.57
CA SER A 180 -24.56 -1.49 -13.17
C SER A 180 -23.33 -0.74 -13.69
N PHE A 181 -23.44 -0.20 -14.92
CA PHE A 181 -22.44 0.70 -15.51
C PHE A 181 -22.09 1.88 -14.57
N ARG A 182 -23.06 2.40 -13.82
CA ARG A 182 -22.84 3.45 -12.81
C ARG A 182 -21.88 3.00 -11.70
N THR A 183 -22.00 1.75 -11.24
CA THR A 183 -21.10 1.16 -10.24
C THR A 183 -19.69 0.98 -10.81
N VAL A 184 -19.58 0.55 -12.07
CA VAL A 184 -18.29 0.42 -12.78
C VAL A 184 -17.61 1.78 -12.92
N VAL A 185 -18.32 2.81 -13.39
CA VAL A 185 -17.76 4.17 -13.55
C VAL A 185 -17.36 4.78 -12.20
N LEU A 186 -18.16 4.62 -11.15
CA LEU A 186 -17.81 5.09 -9.81
C LEU A 186 -16.56 4.37 -9.28
N SER A 187 -16.49 3.05 -9.40
CA SER A 187 -15.32 2.26 -9.01
C SER A 187 -14.07 2.66 -9.80
N ALA A 188 -14.18 2.82 -11.12
CA ALA A 188 -13.09 3.30 -11.97
C ALA A 188 -12.62 4.71 -11.58
N SER A 189 -13.54 5.62 -11.27
CA SER A 189 -13.19 6.98 -10.81
C SER A 189 -12.46 6.97 -9.47
N GLU A 190 -12.82 6.08 -8.55
CA GLU A 190 -12.12 5.91 -7.27
C GLU A 190 -10.72 5.30 -7.47
N ILE A 191 -10.58 4.30 -8.35
CA ILE A 191 -9.30 3.69 -8.72
C ILE A 191 -8.37 4.75 -9.34
N ILE A 192 -8.86 5.49 -10.34
CA ILE A 192 -8.09 6.55 -11.04
C ILE A 192 -7.70 7.66 -10.08
N PHE A 193 -8.63 8.13 -9.23
CA PHE A 193 -8.32 9.15 -8.22
C PHE A 193 -7.26 8.67 -7.23
N LYS A 194 -7.41 7.46 -6.68
CA LYS A 194 -6.42 6.87 -5.76
C LYS A 194 -5.06 6.74 -6.44
N ALA A 195 -5.00 6.17 -7.64
CA ALA A 195 -3.77 6.00 -8.40
C ALA A 195 -3.08 7.33 -8.75
N LEU A 196 -3.83 8.34 -9.18
CA LEU A 196 -3.30 9.67 -9.49
C LEU A 196 -2.73 10.34 -8.23
N VAL A 197 -3.46 10.30 -7.12
CA VAL A 197 -3.01 10.86 -5.84
C VAL A 197 -1.76 10.11 -5.33
N THR A 198 -1.71 8.78 -5.45
CA THR A 198 -0.52 7.97 -5.12
C THR A 198 0.66 8.40 -5.98
N GLY A 199 0.45 8.49 -7.30
CA GLY A 199 1.49 8.80 -8.29
C GLY A 199 2.10 10.18 -8.08
N VAL A 200 1.26 11.21 -7.85
CA VAL A 200 1.74 12.57 -7.58
C VAL A 200 2.50 12.65 -6.25
N TYR A 201 2.06 11.95 -5.20
CA TYR A 201 2.80 11.93 -3.93
C TYR A 201 4.12 11.15 -4.02
N ALA A 202 4.14 10.01 -4.73
CA ALA A 202 5.35 9.23 -4.98
C ALA A 202 6.36 10.01 -5.84
N LEU A 203 5.88 10.75 -6.85
CA LEU A 203 6.70 11.68 -7.63
C LEU A 203 7.27 12.80 -6.75
N LEU A 204 6.47 13.39 -5.86
CA LEU A 204 6.95 14.38 -4.89
C LEU A 204 8.05 13.81 -3.99
N ALA A 205 7.89 12.57 -3.49
CA ALA A 205 8.92 11.90 -2.70
C ALA A 205 10.22 11.65 -3.51
N ALA A 206 10.11 11.29 -4.80
CA ALA A 206 11.26 11.15 -5.68
C ALA A 206 11.97 12.49 -5.95
N VAL A 207 11.21 13.58 -6.15
CA VAL A 207 11.76 14.94 -6.28
C VAL A 207 12.48 15.38 -5.00
N VAL A 208 11.92 15.08 -3.82
CA VAL A 208 12.57 15.35 -2.52
C VAL A 208 13.91 14.59 -2.40
N ALA A 209 13.98 13.32 -2.84
CA ALA A 209 15.25 12.58 -2.87
C ALA A 209 16.28 13.18 -3.84
N ALA A 210 15.84 13.74 -4.97
CA ALA A 210 16.73 14.30 -5.99
C ALA A 210 17.24 15.73 -5.64
N VAL A 211 16.41 16.53 -4.95
CA VAL A 211 16.72 17.95 -4.64
C VAL A 211 17.44 18.10 -3.29
N VAL A 212 17.11 17.28 -2.29
CA VAL A 212 17.71 17.39 -0.94
C VAL A 212 18.99 16.55 -0.87
N PRO A 213 20.13 17.08 -0.38
CA PRO A 213 21.39 16.34 -0.31
C PRO A 213 21.28 14.97 0.37
N SER A 214 21.99 13.99 -0.18
CA SER A 214 22.17 12.67 0.43
C SER A 214 22.96 12.81 1.74
N PRO A 215 22.60 12.09 2.83
CA PRO A 215 21.57 11.04 2.92
C PRO A 215 20.16 11.55 3.27
N VAL A 216 20.00 12.86 3.55
CA VAL A 216 18.75 13.41 4.10
C VAL A 216 17.57 13.27 3.11
N GLY A 217 17.79 13.56 1.82
CA GLY A 217 16.74 13.40 0.80
C GLY A 217 16.22 11.97 0.69
N ASN A 218 17.12 10.98 0.70
CA ASN A 218 16.77 9.55 0.67
C ASN A 218 15.96 9.13 1.92
N CYS A 219 16.35 9.62 3.10
CA CYS A 219 15.64 9.35 4.34
C CYS A 219 14.23 9.97 4.33
N LEU A 220 14.08 11.21 3.87
CA LEU A 220 12.77 11.87 3.71
C LEU A 220 11.88 11.12 2.71
N ALA A 221 12.42 10.71 1.56
CA ALA A 221 11.66 9.94 0.57
C ALA A 221 11.23 8.56 1.09
N PHE A 222 12.08 7.87 1.87
CA PHE A 222 11.71 6.63 2.55
C PHE A 222 10.56 6.85 3.54
N VAL A 223 10.64 7.90 4.36
CA VAL A 223 9.60 8.28 5.34
C VAL A 223 8.28 8.62 4.62
N MET A 224 8.33 9.42 3.56
CA MET A 224 7.16 9.78 2.73
C MET A 224 6.50 8.55 2.11
N ASN A 225 7.26 7.65 1.46
CA ASN A 225 6.70 6.45 0.85
C ASN A 225 6.11 5.48 1.89
N SER A 226 6.75 5.37 3.06
CA SER A 226 6.23 4.56 4.18
C SER A 226 4.91 5.09 4.72
N TRP A 227 4.79 6.41 4.91
CA TRP A 227 3.52 7.03 5.29
C TRP A 227 2.46 6.87 4.20
N LEU A 228 2.79 7.11 2.94
CA LEU A 228 1.85 6.95 1.82
C LEU A 228 1.28 5.52 1.78
N TYR A 229 2.16 4.53 1.91
CA TYR A 229 1.75 3.13 1.96
C TYR A 229 0.78 2.84 3.10
N ALA A 230 1.14 3.25 4.33
CA ALA A 230 0.27 3.08 5.50
C ALA A 230 -1.07 3.81 5.34
N PHE A 231 -1.08 4.99 4.70
CA PHE A 231 -2.30 5.71 4.37
C PHE A 231 -3.24 4.88 3.48
N TYR A 232 -2.73 4.28 2.40
CA TYR A 232 -3.55 3.46 1.50
C TYR A 232 -4.02 2.13 2.09
N VAL A 233 -3.23 1.47 2.95
CA VAL A 233 -3.68 0.27 3.66
C VAL A 233 -4.87 0.59 4.57
N PHE A 234 -4.75 1.65 5.38
CA PHE A 234 -5.76 2.04 6.36
C PHE A 234 -6.94 2.82 5.75
N ASP A 235 -6.84 3.31 4.50
CA ASP A 235 -7.98 3.89 3.79
C ASP A 235 -9.13 2.87 3.63
N TYR A 236 -8.84 1.58 3.40
CA TYR A 236 -9.87 0.53 3.39
C TYR A 236 -10.58 0.40 4.75
N ARG A 237 -9.86 0.63 5.85
CA ARG A 237 -10.41 0.64 7.22
C ARG A 237 -11.22 1.90 7.54
N LEU A 238 -10.85 3.05 6.99
CA LEU A 238 -11.45 4.34 7.33
C LEU A 238 -12.59 4.73 6.37
N SER A 239 -12.53 4.30 5.11
CA SER A 239 -13.60 4.49 4.11
C SER A 239 -14.86 3.68 4.41
N THR A 240 -14.73 2.57 5.13
CA THR A 240 -15.82 1.70 5.60
C THR A 240 -16.41 2.16 6.94
N GLN A 241 -15.78 3.12 7.64
CA GLN A 241 -16.34 3.71 8.85
C GLN A 241 -17.36 4.80 8.53
N TYR A 242 -18.56 4.63 9.07
CA TYR A 242 -19.65 5.60 8.98
C TYR A 242 -19.88 6.26 10.35
N VAL A 243 -19.85 7.58 10.37
CA VAL A 243 -20.20 8.40 11.54
C VAL A 243 -21.64 8.85 11.38
N PHE A 244 -22.45 8.66 12.43
CA PHE A 244 -23.80 9.23 12.44
C PHE A 244 -23.71 10.75 12.64
N ASP A 245 -23.98 11.52 11.58
CA ASP A 245 -24.01 12.97 11.68
C ASP A 245 -25.37 13.40 12.26
N ARG A 246 -25.34 13.83 13.52
CA ARG A 246 -26.52 14.37 14.23
C ARG A 246 -27.15 15.57 13.51
N ARG A 247 -26.39 16.34 12.72
CA ARG A 247 -26.88 17.57 12.06
C ARG A 247 -27.64 17.28 10.77
N SER A 248 -27.24 16.27 10.00
CA SER A 248 -27.92 15.84 8.77
C SER A 248 -28.81 14.59 8.94
N ARG A 249 -28.82 13.96 10.13
CA ARG A 249 -29.49 12.68 10.44
C ARG A 249 -29.16 11.56 9.46
N ARG A 250 -27.95 11.56 8.90
CA ARG A 250 -27.46 10.53 7.96
C ARG A 250 -26.14 9.94 8.45
N HIS A 251 -25.92 8.68 8.09
CA HIS A 251 -24.61 8.04 8.23
C HIS A 251 -23.70 8.57 7.11
N THR A 252 -22.73 9.40 7.50
CA THR A 252 -21.76 10.02 6.58
C THR A 252 -20.40 9.36 6.79
N ARG A 253 -19.64 9.12 5.71
CA ARG A 253 -18.27 8.61 5.82
C ARG A 253 -17.39 9.57 6.64
N VAL A 254 -16.36 9.05 7.30
CA VAL A 254 -15.40 9.89 8.04
C VAL A 254 -14.82 10.96 7.12
N ALA A 255 -14.91 12.23 7.51
CA ALA A 255 -14.36 13.33 6.72
C ALA A 255 -12.83 13.19 6.58
N LEU A 256 -12.30 13.40 5.37
CA LEU A 256 -10.88 13.30 5.05
C LEU A 256 -10.01 14.08 6.05
N THR A 257 -10.38 15.31 6.40
CA THR A 257 -9.66 16.14 7.37
C THR A 257 -9.53 15.49 8.77
N SER A 258 -10.50 14.70 9.19
CA SER A 258 -10.43 13.94 10.46
C SER A 258 -9.51 12.73 10.33
N VAL A 259 -9.51 12.06 9.17
CA VAL A 259 -8.56 10.99 8.85
C VAL A 259 -7.13 11.54 8.84
N LEU A 260 -6.84 12.63 8.13
CA LEU A 260 -5.50 13.21 8.05
C LEU A 260 -4.98 13.55 9.45
N ARG A 261 -5.75 14.28 10.27
CA ARG A 261 -5.38 14.60 11.66
C ARG A 261 -5.12 13.36 12.53
N PHE A 262 -5.76 12.23 12.24
CA PHE A 262 -5.54 10.98 12.96
C PHE A 262 -4.18 10.36 12.60
N PHE A 263 -3.80 10.34 11.32
CA PHE A 263 -2.46 9.95 10.86
C PHE A 263 -1.38 10.87 11.44
N GLU A 264 -1.57 12.18 11.31
CA GLU A 264 -0.60 13.20 11.72
C GLU A 264 -0.33 13.17 13.24
N ARG A 265 -1.26 12.67 14.06
CA ARG A 265 -1.12 12.47 15.52
C ARG A 265 -0.46 11.15 15.93
N HIS A 266 -0.53 10.12 15.10
CA HIS A 266 0.05 8.79 15.36
C HIS A 266 1.14 8.45 14.33
N TRP A 267 1.84 9.49 13.85
CA TRP A 267 2.74 9.40 12.70
C TRP A 267 3.86 8.37 12.86
N ALA A 268 4.35 8.17 14.09
CA ALA A 268 5.42 7.22 14.38
C ALA A 268 4.94 5.78 14.18
N TYR A 269 3.71 5.47 14.59
CA TYR A 269 3.09 4.17 14.34
C TYR A 269 2.90 3.91 12.84
N PHE A 270 2.33 4.87 12.10
CA PHE A 270 2.13 4.70 10.67
C PHE A 270 3.44 4.67 9.88
N LEU A 271 4.48 5.37 10.35
CA LEU A 271 5.84 5.23 9.82
C LEU A 271 6.35 3.81 9.99
N GLY A 272 6.27 3.25 11.20
CA GLY A 272 6.70 1.88 11.48
C GLY A 272 5.93 0.83 10.67
N PHE A 273 4.60 0.94 10.64
CA PHE A 273 3.75 0.02 9.89
C PHE A 273 4.10 0.01 8.40
N GLY A 274 4.29 1.19 7.78
CA GLY A 274 4.63 1.28 6.36
C GLY A 274 6.12 1.09 6.03
N ALA A 275 7.01 1.28 7.00
CA ALA A 275 8.44 1.07 6.83
C ALA A 275 8.76 -0.38 6.45
N THR A 276 8.00 -1.35 6.95
CA THR A 276 8.20 -2.77 6.62
C THR A 276 8.01 -3.02 5.12
N GLN A 277 6.95 -2.48 4.50
CA GLN A 277 6.78 -2.54 3.06
C GLN A 277 7.91 -1.80 2.33
N SER A 278 8.28 -0.60 2.75
CA SER A 278 9.34 0.17 2.10
C SER A 278 10.69 -0.58 2.11
N VAL A 279 11.02 -1.25 3.22
CA VAL A 279 12.20 -2.11 3.37
C VAL A 279 12.10 -3.36 2.49
N ILE A 280 10.96 -4.07 2.50
CA ILE A 280 10.76 -5.25 1.65
C ILE A 280 10.85 -4.87 0.16
N THR A 281 10.25 -3.75 -0.24
CA THR A 281 10.31 -3.22 -1.61
C THR A 281 11.73 -2.84 -2.01
N ALA A 282 12.53 -2.29 -1.08
CA ALA A 282 13.94 -2.00 -1.33
C ALA A 282 14.78 -3.27 -1.46
N ALA A 283 14.58 -4.26 -0.57
CA ALA A 283 15.25 -5.55 -0.60
C ALA A 283 14.94 -6.34 -1.89
N LEU A 284 13.67 -6.35 -2.32
CA LEU A 284 13.24 -6.96 -3.59
C LEU A 284 13.93 -6.28 -4.79
N ARG A 285 13.98 -4.94 -4.82
CA ARG A 285 14.62 -4.18 -5.90
C ARG A 285 16.15 -4.37 -5.98
N THR A 286 16.80 -4.66 -4.85
CA THR A 286 18.22 -5.01 -4.80
C THR A 286 18.48 -6.51 -5.05
N SER A 287 17.44 -7.34 -5.07
CA SER A 287 17.54 -8.77 -5.36
C SER A 287 17.41 -9.03 -6.86
N TRP A 288 18.13 -10.03 -7.38
CA TRP A 288 18.04 -10.38 -8.81
C TRP A 288 16.63 -10.87 -9.23
N LEU A 289 15.79 -11.27 -8.25
CA LEU A 289 14.46 -11.81 -8.50
C LEU A 289 13.50 -10.81 -9.15
N ALA A 290 13.68 -9.50 -8.92
CA ALA A 290 12.83 -8.47 -9.48
C ALA A 290 13.48 -7.81 -10.71
N SER A 291 13.31 -8.41 -11.88
CA SER A 291 13.84 -7.87 -13.15
C SER A 291 13.28 -6.50 -13.55
N SER A 292 12.12 -6.11 -12.99
CA SER A 292 11.47 -4.83 -13.30
C SER A 292 10.72 -4.24 -12.10
N TRP A 293 10.35 -2.97 -12.22
CA TRP A 293 9.47 -2.30 -11.25
C TRP A 293 8.11 -3.01 -11.13
N PHE A 294 7.54 -3.48 -12.25
CA PHE A 294 6.26 -4.21 -12.28
C PHE A 294 6.36 -5.58 -11.58
N SER A 295 7.50 -6.27 -11.73
CA SER A 295 7.80 -7.49 -10.99
C SER A 295 7.80 -7.22 -9.48
N THR A 296 8.47 -6.15 -9.02
CA THR A 296 8.38 -5.72 -7.60
C THR A 296 6.95 -5.37 -7.19
N ALA A 297 6.21 -4.66 -8.04
CA ALA A 297 4.83 -4.24 -7.79
C ALA A 297 3.88 -5.43 -7.56
N SER A 298 4.04 -6.52 -8.34
CA SER A 298 3.21 -7.73 -8.20
C SER A 298 3.38 -8.43 -6.83
N VAL A 299 4.62 -8.63 -6.37
CA VAL A 299 4.91 -9.23 -5.05
C VAL A 299 4.39 -8.33 -3.93
N THR A 300 4.65 -7.03 -4.04
CA THR A 300 4.21 -6.03 -3.05
C THR A 300 2.70 -5.83 -3.00
N SER A 301 1.97 -6.19 -4.08
CA SER A 301 0.49 -6.23 -4.13
C SER A 301 -0.09 -7.30 -3.19
N VAL A 302 0.48 -8.52 -3.19
CA VAL A 302 0.04 -9.59 -2.27
C VAL A 302 0.30 -9.20 -0.80
N LEU A 303 1.45 -8.59 -0.52
CA LEU A 303 1.78 -8.04 0.81
C LEU A 303 0.83 -6.90 1.22
N PHE A 304 0.36 -6.08 0.28
CA PHE A 304 -0.67 -5.06 0.54
C PHE A 304 -2.00 -5.69 0.97
N GLY A 305 -2.43 -6.77 0.31
CA GLY A 305 -3.59 -7.56 0.75
C GLY A 305 -3.44 -8.12 2.16
N ALA A 306 -2.26 -8.67 2.49
CA ALA A 306 -1.96 -9.15 3.83
C ALA A 306 -1.97 -8.03 4.90
N HIS A 307 -1.34 -6.89 4.62
CA HIS A 307 -1.34 -5.73 5.52
C HIS A 307 -2.74 -5.12 5.70
N ILE A 308 -3.64 -5.21 4.72
CA ILE A 308 -5.05 -4.81 4.90
C ILE A 308 -5.75 -5.68 5.95
N VAL A 309 -5.56 -7.01 5.92
CA VAL A 309 -6.09 -7.91 6.95
C VAL A 309 -5.52 -7.56 8.33
N LEU A 310 -4.22 -7.30 8.43
CA LEU A 310 -3.58 -6.89 9.69
C LEU A 310 -4.04 -5.49 10.17
N SER A 311 -4.41 -4.59 9.25
CA SER A 311 -4.94 -3.26 9.60
C SER A 311 -6.24 -3.30 10.41
N VAL A 312 -7.00 -4.41 10.35
CA VAL A 312 -8.21 -4.63 11.16
C VAL A 312 -7.88 -4.77 12.65
N GLU A 313 -6.72 -5.35 12.97
CA GLU A 313 -6.22 -5.50 14.35
C GLU A 313 -5.30 -4.38 14.81
N ALA A 314 -4.89 -3.50 13.89
CA ALA A 314 -4.03 -2.38 14.21
C ALA A 314 -4.60 -1.45 15.31
N THR A 315 -3.78 -1.12 16.28
CA THR A 315 -4.12 -0.22 17.39
C THR A 315 -3.06 0.88 17.46
N PRO A 316 -3.20 1.99 16.70
CA PRO A 316 -2.17 3.02 16.61
C PRO A 316 -1.97 3.75 17.94
N SER A 317 -1.03 3.24 18.74
CA SER A 317 -0.61 3.74 20.04
C SER A 317 0.88 3.44 20.26
N PRO A 318 1.59 4.21 21.10
CA PRO A 318 1.17 5.46 21.72
C PRO A 318 0.98 6.62 20.71
N ARG A 319 0.36 7.70 21.16
CA ARG A 319 0.26 8.95 20.39
C ARG A 319 1.62 9.65 20.37
N ALA A 320 1.99 10.23 19.23
CA ALA A 320 3.25 10.94 19.10
C ALA A 320 3.24 12.27 19.90
N PRO A 321 4.39 12.72 20.44
CA PRO A 321 4.48 13.91 21.29
C PRO A 321 4.11 15.22 20.57
N PHE A 322 4.26 15.26 19.25
CA PHE A 322 3.86 16.34 18.36
C PHE A 322 3.22 15.77 17.09
N SER A 323 2.43 16.58 16.38
CA SER A 323 1.80 16.17 15.11
C SER A 323 2.63 16.64 13.91
N VAL A 324 2.79 15.79 12.90
CA VAL A 324 3.55 16.10 11.67
C VAL A 324 2.59 16.23 10.50
N LEU A 325 2.56 17.40 9.85
CA LEU A 325 1.63 17.74 8.75
C LEU A 325 2.10 17.14 7.40
N MET A 326 2.04 15.82 7.24
CA MET A 326 2.52 15.15 6.01
C MET A 326 1.54 15.27 4.84
N PHE A 327 0.25 15.12 5.15
CA PHE A 327 -0.80 14.89 4.16
C PHE A 327 -1.72 16.09 4.01
N THR A 328 -2.03 16.79 5.10
CA THR A 328 -2.85 18.02 5.06
C THR A 328 -2.38 19.04 4.01
N PRO A 329 -1.08 19.44 3.91
CA PRO A 329 -0.66 20.39 2.88
C PRO A 329 -0.82 19.82 1.46
N PHE A 330 -0.49 18.55 1.25
CA PHE A 330 -0.61 17.89 -0.05
C PHE A 330 -2.07 17.81 -0.53
N PHE A 331 -3.00 17.31 0.30
CA PHE A 331 -4.41 17.24 -0.06
C PHE A 331 -5.06 18.64 -0.18
N ALA A 332 -4.58 19.64 0.58
CA ALA A 332 -5.01 21.03 0.41
C ALA A 332 -4.60 21.57 -0.98
N LEU A 333 -3.36 21.32 -1.41
CA LEU A 333 -2.86 21.66 -2.74
C LEU A 333 -3.65 20.95 -3.85
N CYS A 334 -3.92 19.64 -3.72
CA CYS A 334 -4.79 18.91 -4.64
C CYS A 334 -6.19 19.55 -4.73
N GLY A 335 -6.77 19.95 -3.60
CA GLY A 335 -8.06 20.65 -3.55
C GLY A 335 -8.04 22.04 -4.18
N VAL A 336 -6.92 22.77 -4.13
CA VAL A 336 -6.72 24.02 -4.90
C VAL A 336 -6.62 23.71 -6.40
N ALA A 337 -5.74 22.80 -6.81
CA ALA A 337 -5.54 22.45 -8.22
C ALA A 337 -6.83 21.98 -8.90
N LEU A 338 -7.62 21.11 -8.25
CA LEU A 338 -8.92 20.66 -8.78
C LEU A 338 -9.93 21.79 -8.94
N ARG A 339 -9.91 22.80 -8.06
CA ARG A 339 -10.76 23.99 -8.21
C ARG A 339 -10.30 24.86 -9.38
N THR A 340 -8.99 25.05 -9.56
CA THR A 340 -8.44 25.80 -10.70
C THR A 340 -8.78 25.12 -12.02
N ILE A 341 -8.55 23.81 -12.15
CA ILE A 341 -8.89 23.03 -13.34
C ILE A 341 -10.39 23.12 -13.64
N ARG A 342 -11.26 22.92 -12.64
CA ARG A 342 -12.72 23.05 -12.82
C ARG A 342 -13.15 24.45 -13.25
N ASN A 343 -12.45 25.50 -12.80
CA ASN A 343 -12.74 26.87 -13.19
C ASN A 343 -12.23 27.19 -14.59
N ALA A 344 -11.17 26.52 -15.07
CA ALA A 344 -10.63 26.68 -16.42
C ALA A 344 -11.38 25.85 -17.49
N MET A 345 -12.19 24.87 -17.08
CA MET A 345 -13.09 24.08 -17.95
C MET A 345 -14.53 24.62 -17.97
N ARG A 346 -14.75 25.87 -17.53
CA ARG A 346 -16.05 26.56 -17.51
C ARG A 346 -15.99 27.82 -18.36
#